data_AF-A0A7S4ED85-F1
#
_entry.id   AF-A0A7S4ED85-F1
#
_cell.length_a   1.000
_cell.length_b   1.000
_cell.length_c   1.000
_cell.angle_alpha   90.00
_cell.angle_beta   90.00
_cell.angle_gamma   90.00
#
_symmetry.space_group_name_H-M   'P 1'
#
loop_
_entity.id
_entity.type
_entity.pdbx_description
1 polymer ?
#
loop_
_entity_poly.entity_id
_entity_poly.type
_entity_poly.pdbx_seq_one_letter_code
_entity_poly.pdbx_strand_id
1 'polypeptide(L)'
;GPARQLSGNAFWLEDWRRGIRRHSSRCEQVLCPGPLMRTLLVAGLLWPAIKAARQPTVVVAGATGTVGRELVRILRRQDVPTIALGRDVLRAKRILGINACCREVDLGDAESIKAALPVDEPFRLFVATPNGPDQFQLEKTLFDVCAATNRCEHAVKVSTATPVLEARVGPFDAHTRAEALLADSLSHTILRPSLYAQTVFSEHGPLGLPSGAGDGQHVLADAPVAYVSAVDVAAVAARALVSDDVSRNAKMLDLTGPAATTISEVVQQAGGNVVSCTSTLPADFLRVLATQLSKVSHDTERALGFEPTAASDFFERELRRRALDCGKNGAIAYNGRAVYTANYRSSLPFDEVRRKSRGLGLRCREDYEELGVPKYAPSRPEDMFPDRWLGWDDYLGVRRPYDEGRRVAQTLGISSELRWYTYA
;
A
#
# COMPACT_ATOMS: atom_id res chain seq x y z
N GLY A 1 -62.10 50.30 43.81
CA GLY A 1 -62.07 51.49 42.93
C GLY A 1 -61.14 52.53 43.52
N PRO A 2 -60.59 53.44 42.71
CA PRO A 2 -60.69 53.52 41.24
C PRO A 2 -59.32 53.28 40.56
N ALA A 3 -59.22 52.66 39.38
CA ALA A 3 -59.78 52.99 38.05
C ALA A 3 -58.96 54.12 37.36
N ARG A 4 -58.61 54.09 36.06
CA ARG A 4 -59.27 53.58 34.83
C ARG A 4 -58.20 53.28 33.75
N GLN A 5 -58.27 52.20 32.95
CA GLN A 5 -59.16 51.91 31.80
C GLN A 5 -58.67 52.67 30.53
N LEU A 6 -58.42 52.04 29.37
CA LEU A 6 -59.37 51.42 28.42
C LEU A 6 -58.57 50.69 27.30
N SER A 7 -58.77 49.39 27.06
CA SER A 7 -59.65 48.73 26.05
C SER A 7 -59.05 48.69 24.63
N GLY A 8 -59.10 47.63 23.83
CA GLY A 8 -59.77 46.32 23.77
C GLY A 8 -59.39 45.72 22.39
N ASN A 9 -59.67 44.50 21.95
CA ASN A 9 -60.42 43.35 22.44
C ASN A 9 -59.85 42.12 21.70
N ALA A 10 -59.77 40.99 22.40
CA ALA A 10 -59.73 39.66 21.80
C ALA A 10 -61.15 39.22 21.42
N PHE A 11 -61.33 38.36 20.40
CA PHE A 11 -61.97 37.04 20.58
C PHE A 11 -61.97 36.17 19.31
N TRP A 12 -61.93 34.87 19.59
CA TRP A 12 -61.78 33.67 18.79
C TRP A 12 -62.98 33.20 17.95
N LEU A 13 -62.66 32.33 16.97
CA LEU A 13 -63.33 31.09 16.49
C LEU A 13 -64.80 31.07 16.02
N GLU A 14 -64.93 30.31 14.91
CA GLU A 14 -66.05 29.44 14.52
C GLU A 14 -67.38 30.08 14.12
N ASP A 15 -67.64 30.10 12.80
CA ASP A 15 -68.91 29.57 12.28
C ASP A 15 -68.86 29.40 10.75
N TRP A 16 -68.66 28.17 10.28
CA TRP A 16 -68.80 27.82 8.85
C TRP A 16 -69.63 26.54 8.69
N ARG A 17 -70.96 26.67 8.83
CA ARG A 17 -71.93 25.73 8.27
C ARG A 17 -73.21 26.43 7.81
N ARG A 18 -73.56 26.18 6.53
CA ARG A 18 -74.85 26.41 5.81
C ARG A 18 -75.07 27.86 5.36
N GLY A 19 -75.40 28.19 4.11
CA GLY A 19 -75.63 27.41 2.90
C GLY A 19 -76.24 28.28 1.79
N ILE A 20 -75.90 27.95 0.54
CA ILE A 20 -76.79 28.01 -0.64
C ILE A 20 -77.26 29.41 -1.13
N ARG A 21 -76.74 29.92 -2.26
CA ARG A 21 -77.29 29.75 -3.64
C ARG A 21 -76.71 30.79 -4.64
N ARG A 22 -76.33 30.29 -5.83
CA ARG A 22 -76.32 30.93 -7.17
C ARG A 22 -75.44 32.18 -7.40
N HIS A 23 -74.36 32.00 -8.17
CA HIS A 23 -74.29 32.56 -9.53
C HIS A 23 -73.22 31.81 -10.36
N SER A 24 -73.62 31.45 -11.57
CA SER A 24 -72.82 30.75 -12.58
C SER A 24 -72.20 31.76 -13.54
N SER A 25 -70.88 31.73 -13.72
CA SER A 25 -70.23 32.08 -14.99
C SER A 25 -68.73 31.77 -14.95
N ARG A 26 -68.32 30.85 -15.84
CA ARG A 26 -66.99 30.62 -16.44
C ARG A 26 -65.77 31.28 -15.76
N CYS A 27 -64.93 30.45 -15.14
CA CYS A 27 -63.49 30.69 -15.03
C CYS A 27 -62.75 29.43 -15.48
N GLU A 28 -61.71 29.63 -16.28
CA GLU A 28 -60.88 28.61 -16.91
C GLU A 28 -60.38 27.57 -15.90
N GLN A 29 -60.49 26.30 -16.27
CA GLN A 29 -59.81 25.21 -15.58
C GLN A 29 -58.30 25.38 -15.77
N VAL A 30 -57.65 26.05 -14.83
CA VAL A 30 -56.22 25.88 -14.63
C VAL A 30 -56.02 24.43 -14.19
N LEU A 31 -55.57 23.59 -15.11
CA LEU A 31 -55.12 22.24 -14.85
C LEU A 31 -53.97 22.31 -13.83
N CYS A 32 -54.29 22.16 -12.55
CA CYS A 32 -53.29 21.90 -11.52
C CYS A 32 -52.64 20.54 -11.83
N PRO A 33 -51.32 20.49 -12.09
CA PRO A 33 -50.66 19.22 -12.38
C PRO A 33 -50.81 18.27 -11.19
N GLY A 34 -51.23 17.03 -11.47
CA GLY A 34 -51.46 16.00 -10.45
C GLY A 34 -50.19 15.66 -9.65
N PRO A 35 -50.32 14.93 -8.53
CA PRO A 35 -49.21 14.67 -7.59
C PRO A 35 -47.96 14.07 -8.25
N LEU A 36 -48.13 13.17 -9.24
CA LEU A 36 -47.01 12.61 -10.04
C LEU A 36 -46.25 13.68 -10.84
N MET A 37 -46.96 14.66 -11.37
CA MET A 37 -46.39 15.72 -12.21
C MET A 37 -45.70 16.79 -11.35
N ARG A 38 -46.16 17.00 -10.09
CA ARG A 38 -45.42 17.76 -9.07
C ARG A 38 -44.12 17.07 -8.65
N THR A 39 -44.11 15.75 -8.49
CA THR A 39 -42.89 14.99 -8.17
C THR A 39 -41.86 15.05 -9.30
N LEU A 40 -42.31 14.97 -10.57
CA LEU A 40 -41.45 15.12 -11.74
C LEU A 40 -40.92 16.55 -11.92
N LEU A 41 -41.72 17.58 -11.62
CA LEU A 41 -41.29 18.99 -11.64
C LEU A 41 -40.25 19.29 -10.54
N VAL A 42 -40.45 18.78 -9.32
CA VAL A 42 -39.47 18.92 -8.22
C VAL A 42 -38.19 18.15 -8.52
N ALA A 43 -38.28 16.94 -9.09
CA ALA A 43 -37.11 16.18 -9.54
C ALA A 43 -36.35 16.90 -10.67
N GLY A 44 -37.05 17.51 -11.64
CA GLY A 44 -36.44 18.28 -12.72
C GLY A 44 -35.81 19.61 -12.28
N LEU A 45 -36.36 20.27 -11.25
CA LEU A 45 -35.81 21.49 -10.65
C LEU A 45 -34.59 21.22 -9.76
N LEU A 46 -34.57 20.07 -9.07
CA LEU A 46 -33.42 19.66 -8.26
C LEU A 46 -32.35 18.95 -9.09
N TRP A 47 -32.68 18.41 -10.27
CA TRP A 47 -31.72 17.66 -11.11
C TRP A 47 -30.43 18.43 -11.42
N PRO A 48 -30.43 19.72 -11.80
CA PRO A 48 -29.19 20.47 -12.01
C PRO A 48 -28.38 20.66 -10.72
N ALA A 49 -29.04 20.87 -9.58
CA ALA A 49 -28.40 20.99 -8.28
C ALA A 49 -27.84 19.65 -7.77
N ILE A 50 -28.54 18.54 -8.03
CA ILE A 50 -28.11 17.18 -7.76
C ILE A 50 -26.93 16.79 -8.67
N LYS A 51 -26.94 17.23 -9.93
CA LYS A 51 -25.85 17.02 -10.89
C LYS A 51 -24.60 17.84 -10.52
N ALA A 52 -24.80 19.07 -10.07
CA ALA A 52 -23.74 19.93 -9.54
C ALA A 52 -23.19 19.45 -8.18
N ALA A 53 -24.00 18.73 -7.39
CA ALA A 53 -23.60 18.15 -6.11
C ALA A 53 -23.01 16.73 -6.22
N ARG A 54 -23.01 16.13 -7.41
CA ARG A 54 -22.49 14.76 -7.60
C ARG A 54 -20.98 14.82 -7.76
N GLN A 55 -20.26 14.22 -6.82
CA GLN A 55 -18.81 14.12 -6.91
C GLN A 55 -18.40 13.33 -8.17
N PRO A 56 -17.31 13.73 -8.85
CA PRO A 56 -16.85 13.06 -10.06
C PRO A 56 -16.47 11.62 -9.75
N THR A 57 -16.84 10.69 -10.64
CA THR A 57 -16.39 9.30 -10.53
C THR A 57 -14.88 9.25 -10.75
N VAL A 58 -14.14 8.64 -9.82
CA VAL A 58 -12.69 8.45 -9.94
C VAL A 58 -12.39 7.03 -10.40
N VAL A 59 -11.70 6.90 -11.53
CA VAL A 59 -11.17 5.65 -12.06
C VAL A 59 -9.72 5.51 -11.63
N VAL A 60 -9.36 4.40 -10.98
CA VAL A 60 -8.04 4.19 -10.37
C VAL A 60 -7.31 3.06 -11.08
N ALA A 61 -6.35 3.39 -11.95
CA ALA A 61 -5.39 2.45 -12.52
C ALA A 61 -4.19 2.31 -11.56
N GLY A 62 -3.93 1.10 -11.09
CA GLY A 62 -2.96 0.85 -10.01
C GLY A 62 -3.59 0.80 -8.61
N ALA A 63 -4.90 0.52 -8.52
CA ALA A 63 -5.67 0.56 -7.28
C ALA A 63 -5.15 -0.34 -6.16
N THR A 64 -4.49 -1.46 -6.48
CA THR A 64 -3.93 -2.39 -5.47
C THR A 64 -2.49 -2.06 -5.06
N GLY A 65 -1.88 -1.06 -5.71
CA GLY A 65 -0.50 -0.63 -5.46
C GLY A 65 -0.36 0.18 -4.17
N THR A 66 0.87 0.66 -3.93
CA THR A 66 1.25 1.37 -2.70
C THR A 66 0.43 2.64 -2.44
N VAL A 67 0.31 3.50 -3.44
CA VAL A 67 -0.49 4.74 -3.36
C VAL A 67 -1.96 4.45 -3.63
N GLY A 68 -2.27 3.67 -4.67
CA GLY A 68 -3.63 3.43 -5.14
C GLY A 68 -4.56 2.85 -4.05
N ARG A 69 -4.07 1.95 -3.19
CA ARG A 69 -4.91 1.37 -2.13
C ARG A 69 -5.31 2.40 -1.07
N GLU A 70 -4.39 3.32 -0.75
CA GLU A 70 -4.64 4.40 0.21
C GLU A 70 -5.57 5.43 -0.40
N LEU A 71 -5.41 5.72 -1.70
CA LEU A 71 -6.32 6.59 -2.44
C LEU A 71 -7.75 6.04 -2.43
N VAL A 72 -7.95 4.78 -2.80
CA VAL A 72 -9.28 4.15 -2.76
C VAL A 72 -9.88 4.19 -1.35
N ARG A 73 -9.05 3.98 -0.31
CA ARG A 73 -9.51 4.10 1.09
C ARG A 73 -9.95 5.53 1.43
N ILE A 74 -9.20 6.55 1.03
CA ILE A 74 -9.52 7.96 1.27
C ILE A 74 -10.81 8.34 0.55
N LEU A 75 -10.90 8.06 -0.75
CA LEU A 75 -12.06 8.39 -1.59
C LEU A 75 -13.34 7.74 -1.08
N ARG A 76 -13.28 6.46 -0.66
CA ARG A 76 -14.43 5.76 -0.08
C ARG A 76 -14.89 6.33 1.25
N ARG A 77 -13.98 6.89 2.07
CA ARG A 77 -14.36 7.57 3.32
C ARG A 77 -15.01 8.94 3.08
N GLN A 78 -14.80 9.50 1.89
CA GLN A 78 -15.38 10.76 1.45
C GLN A 78 -16.64 10.56 0.58
N ASP A 79 -17.13 9.32 0.48
CA ASP A 79 -18.24 8.92 -0.38
C ASP A 79 -18.06 9.27 -1.87
N VAL A 80 -16.82 9.39 -2.33
CA VAL A 80 -16.48 9.62 -3.75
C VAL A 80 -16.72 8.33 -4.55
N PRO A 81 -17.55 8.34 -5.60
CA PRO A 81 -17.71 7.18 -6.47
C PRO A 81 -16.36 6.76 -7.07
N THR A 82 -15.94 5.53 -6.80
CA THR A 82 -14.59 5.05 -7.15
C THR A 82 -14.65 3.72 -7.88
N ILE A 83 -14.00 3.62 -9.03
CA ILE A 83 -13.83 2.40 -9.83
C ILE A 83 -12.36 2.00 -9.78
N ALA A 84 -12.05 0.89 -9.11
CA ALA A 84 -10.71 0.32 -9.04
C ALA A 84 -10.46 -0.62 -10.22
N LEU A 85 -9.51 -0.29 -11.08
CA LEU A 85 -9.10 -1.16 -12.19
C LEU A 85 -8.04 -2.16 -11.70
N GLY A 86 -8.17 -3.41 -12.12
CA GLY A 86 -7.15 -4.44 -11.86
C GLY A 86 -7.38 -5.70 -12.66
N ARG A 87 -6.32 -6.46 -12.90
CA ARG A 87 -6.37 -7.73 -13.65
C ARG A 87 -7.09 -8.87 -12.92
N ASP A 88 -7.18 -8.80 -11.60
CA ASP A 88 -7.84 -9.81 -10.77
C ASP A 88 -8.75 -9.10 -9.76
N VAL A 89 -10.07 -9.21 -10.00
CA VAL A 89 -11.11 -8.59 -9.18
C VAL A 89 -11.16 -9.18 -7.77
N LEU A 90 -10.95 -10.50 -7.62
CA LEU A 90 -11.01 -11.16 -6.31
C LEU A 90 -9.83 -10.73 -5.43
N ARG A 91 -8.64 -10.68 -6.02
CA ARG A 91 -7.45 -10.14 -5.35
C ARG A 91 -7.64 -8.66 -5.00
N ALA A 92 -8.19 -7.85 -5.91
CA ALA A 92 -8.45 -6.44 -5.65
C ALA A 92 -9.41 -6.25 -4.48
N LYS A 93 -10.53 -6.98 -4.43
CA LYS A 93 -11.49 -6.93 -3.32
C LYS A 93 -10.91 -7.41 -1.98
N ARG A 94 -9.97 -8.37 -1.99
CA ARG A 94 -9.26 -8.79 -0.77
C ARG A 94 -8.42 -7.65 -0.17
N ILE A 95 -7.82 -6.82 -1.02
CA ILE A 95 -6.95 -5.71 -0.62
C ILE A 95 -7.77 -4.45 -0.27
N LEU A 96 -8.79 -4.14 -1.08
CA LEU A 96 -9.55 -2.88 -1.02
C LEU A 96 -10.84 -2.98 -0.21
N GLY A 97 -11.21 -4.20 0.18
CA GLY A 97 -12.47 -4.55 0.84
C GLY A 97 -13.53 -5.05 -0.15
N ILE A 98 -14.39 -5.95 0.35
CA ILE A 98 -15.39 -6.66 -0.48
C ILE A 98 -16.37 -5.73 -1.22
N ASN A 99 -16.62 -4.55 -0.63
CA ASN A 99 -17.52 -3.52 -1.15
C ASN A 99 -16.84 -2.54 -2.13
N ALA A 100 -15.54 -2.72 -2.42
CA ALA A 100 -14.89 -1.92 -3.46
C ALA A 100 -15.48 -2.26 -4.84
N CYS A 101 -15.80 -1.23 -5.63
CA CYS A 101 -16.18 -1.40 -7.02
C CYS A 101 -14.90 -1.66 -7.82
N CYS A 102 -14.69 -2.92 -8.21
CA CYS A 102 -13.52 -3.35 -8.95
C CYS A 102 -13.95 -3.83 -10.35
N ARG A 103 -13.21 -3.43 -11.38
CA ARG A 103 -13.42 -3.87 -12.77
C ARG A 103 -12.16 -4.55 -13.29
N GLU A 104 -12.35 -5.67 -13.98
CA GLU A 104 -11.27 -6.39 -14.64
C GLU A 104 -10.77 -5.59 -15.83
N VAL A 105 -9.47 -5.35 -15.89
CA VAL A 105 -8.80 -4.61 -16.97
C VAL A 105 -7.41 -5.16 -17.22
N ASP A 106 -7.09 -5.36 -18.49
CA ASP A 106 -5.72 -5.37 -18.98
C ASP A 106 -5.39 -4.00 -19.61
N LEU A 107 -4.37 -3.31 -19.10
CA LEU A 107 -3.93 -2.02 -19.63
C LEU A 107 -3.19 -2.15 -20.98
N GLY A 108 -2.83 -3.37 -21.39
CA GLY A 108 -2.31 -3.65 -22.73
C GLY A 108 -3.41 -3.77 -23.80
N ASP A 109 -4.68 -3.86 -23.41
CA ASP A 109 -5.82 -4.06 -24.31
C ASP A 109 -6.77 -2.86 -24.27
N ALA A 110 -6.81 -2.10 -25.37
CA ALA A 110 -7.65 -0.91 -25.50
C ALA A 110 -9.15 -1.19 -25.34
N GLU A 111 -9.65 -2.35 -25.82
CA GLU A 111 -11.07 -2.68 -25.71
C GLU A 111 -11.44 -3.08 -24.27
N SER A 112 -10.53 -3.77 -23.57
CA SER A 112 -10.67 -4.05 -22.12
C SER A 112 -10.78 -2.75 -21.31
N ILE A 113 -9.90 -1.78 -21.58
CA ILE A 113 -9.94 -0.46 -20.92
C ILE A 113 -11.27 0.23 -21.21
N LYS A 114 -11.67 0.31 -22.48
CA LYS A 114 -12.91 0.97 -22.90
C LYS A 114 -14.15 0.36 -22.24
N ALA A 115 -14.22 -0.96 -22.14
CA ALA A 115 -15.32 -1.67 -21.47
C ALA A 115 -15.38 -1.39 -19.96
N ALA A 116 -14.24 -1.11 -19.33
CA ALA A 116 -14.15 -0.86 -17.91
C ALA A 116 -14.30 0.62 -17.50
N LEU A 117 -14.22 1.56 -18.42
CA LEU A 117 -14.51 2.97 -18.13
C LEU A 117 -16.02 3.20 -17.93
N PRO A 118 -16.43 4.26 -17.19
CA PRO A 118 -17.82 4.71 -17.25
C PRO A 118 -18.24 4.97 -18.70
N VAL A 119 -19.51 4.76 -19.06
CA VAL A 119 -19.98 4.91 -20.46
C VAL A 119 -20.65 6.27 -20.68
N ASP A 120 -21.51 6.71 -19.76
CA ASP A 120 -22.39 7.87 -19.96
C ASP A 120 -22.08 9.06 -19.04
N GLU A 121 -21.05 8.96 -18.21
CA GLU A 121 -20.71 9.98 -17.21
C GLU A 121 -19.24 10.41 -17.34
N PRO A 122 -18.93 11.69 -17.05
CA PRO A 122 -17.56 12.16 -16.92
C PRO A 122 -16.89 11.47 -15.74
N PHE A 123 -15.57 11.34 -15.84
CA PHE A 123 -14.75 10.74 -14.80
C PHE A 123 -13.40 11.42 -14.71
N ARG A 124 -12.71 11.14 -13.61
CA ARG A 124 -11.33 11.57 -13.37
C ARG A 124 -10.45 10.35 -13.17
N LEU A 125 -9.23 10.43 -13.68
CA LEU A 125 -8.33 9.29 -13.78
C LEU A 125 -7.20 9.43 -12.76
N PHE A 126 -6.92 8.36 -12.02
CA PHE A 126 -5.67 8.22 -11.30
C PHE A 126 -4.83 7.11 -11.97
N VAL A 127 -3.54 7.35 -12.16
CA VAL A 127 -2.62 6.36 -12.75
C VAL A 127 -1.35 6.22 -11.91
N ALA A 128 -1.09 5.01 -11.46
CA ALA A 128 0.18 4.59 -10.88
C ALA A 128 0.50 3.17 -11.35
N THR A 129 1.28 3.04 -12.42
CA THR A 129 1.67 1.72 -12.94
C THR A 129 2.99 1.24 -12.32
N PRO A 130 3.20 -0.08 -12.16
CA PRO A 130 4.47 -0.61 -11.70
C PRO A 130 5.61 -0.26 -12.67
N ASN A 131 6.78 0.09 -12.13
CA ASN A 131 7.98 0.27 -12.95
C ASN A 131 8.30 -1.05 -13.67
N GLY A 132 8.50 -0.97 -14.98
CA GLY A 132 8.77 -2.14 -15.82
C GLY A 132 8.97 -1.74 -17.28
N PRO A 133 9.45 -2.67 -18.13
CA PRO A 133 9.74 -2.37 -19.55
C PRO A 133 8.49 -1.90 -20.31
N ASP A 134 7.32 -2.43 -19.95
CA ASP A 134 6.05 -2.12 -20.63
C ASP A 134 5.34 -0.89 -20.05
N GLN A 135 5.88 -0.26 -19.00
CA GLN A 135 5.21 0.79 -18.24
C GLN A 135 4.67 1.90 -19.15
N PHE A 136 5.52 2.43 -20.04
CA PHE A 136 5.12 3.48 -20.98
C PHE A 136 4.00 3.04 -21.91
N GLN A 137 4.04 1.80 -22.42
CA GLN A 137 3.02 1.31 -23.35
C GLN A 137 1.67 1.14 -22.66
N LEU A 138 1.65 0.61 -21.43
CA LEU A 138 0.43 0.47 -20.65
C LEU A 138 -0.20 1.84 -20.33
N GLU A 139 0.61 2.82 -19.92
CA GLU A 139 0.12 4.18 -19.66
C GLU A 139 -0.35 4.86 -20.94
N LYS A 140 0.38 4.70 -22.05
CA LYS A 140 -0.01 5.24 -23.36
C LYS A 140 -1.39 4.73 -23.80
N THR A 141 -1.59 3.41 -23.80
CA THR A 141 -2.88 2.82 -24.21
C THR A 141 -4.03 3.35 -23.35
N LEU A 142 -3.81 3.46 -22.04
CA LEU A 142 -4.80 4.04 -21.12
C LEU A 142 -5.11 5.50 -21.44
N PHE A 143 -4.10 6.34 -21.64
CA PHE A 143 -4.28 7.75 -21.96
C PHE A 143 -4.98 7.95 -23.31
N ASP A 144 -4.58 7.20 -24.34
CA ASP A 144 -5.20 7.28 -25.67
C ASP A 144 -6.68 6.91 -25.61
N VAL A 145 -7.04 5.83 -24.91
CA VAL A 145 -8.44 5.42 -24.74
C VAL A 145 -9.22 6.47 -23.94
N CYS A 146 -8.66 6.97 -22.83
CA CYS A 146 -9.30 7.99 -22.01
C CYS A 146 -9.52 9.31 -22.78
N ALA A 147 -8.52 9.77 -23.55
CA ALA A 147 -8.61 10.96 -24.39
C ALA A 147 -9.68 10.79 -25.48
N ALA A 148 -9.72 9.64 -26.15
CA ALA A 148 -10.72 9.33 -27.18
C ALA A 148 -12.17 9.35 -26.64
N THR A 149 -12.38 9.16 -25.33
CA THR A 149 -13.72 9.25 -24.75
C THR A 149 -14.27 10.68 -24.67
N ASN A 150 -13.41 11.71 -24.66
CA ASN A 150 -13.74 13.10 -24.31
C ASN A 150 -14.49 13.27 -22.96
N ARG A 151 -14.39 12.29 -22.06
CA ARG A 151 -15.09 12.25 -20.76
C ARG A 151 -14.14 12.21 -19.56
N CYS A 152 -12.84 12.04 -19.80
CA CYS A 152 -11.82 12.15 -18.78
C CYS A 152 -11.53 13.63 -18.51
N GLU A 153 -12.08 14.19 -17.44
CA GLU A 153 -11.97 15.62 -17.13
C GLU A 153 -10.58 16.02 -16.61
N HIS A 154 -9.93 15.09 -15.89
CA HIS A 154 -8.63 15.32 -15.28
C HIS A 154 -7.93 14.00 -14.98
N ALA A 155 -6.61 13.97 -15.08
CA ALA A 155 -5.78 12.83 -14.76
C ALA A 155 -4.69 13.18 -13.73
N VAL A 156 -4.58 12.39 -12.67
CA VAL A 156 -3.48 12.48 -11.70
C VAL A 156 -2.54 11.29 -11.91
N LYS A 157 -1.31 11.57 -12.31
CA LYS A 157 -0.28 10.56 -12.54
C LYS A 157 0.72 10.56 -11.40
N VAL A 158 1.00 9.39 -10.83
CA VAL A 158 2.16 9.17 -9.97
C VAL A 158 3.35 8.81 -10.85
N SER A 159 4.32 9.71 -10.89
CA SER A 159 5.61 9.56 -11.55
C SER A 159 6.67 9.05 -10.54
N THR A 160 7.90 9.55 -10.63
CA THR A 160 9.01 9.26 -9.72
C THR A 160 9.76 10.54 -9.36
N ALA A 161 10.71 10.45 -8.43
CA ALA A 161 11.47 11.58 -7.91
C ALA A 161 12.21 12.34 -9.02
N THR A 162 12.10 13.67 -9.04
CA THR A 162 12.79 14.54 -10.01
C THR A 162 14.29 14.24 -10.14
N PRO A 163 15.07 14.07 -9.05
CA PRO A 163 16.47 13.66 -9.13
C PRO A 163 16.76 12.39 -9.95
N VAL A 164 15.85 11.41 -9.88
CA VAL A 164 15.98 10.14 -10.60
C VAL A 164 15.76 10.34 -12.10
N LEU A 165 14.82 11.21 -12.47
CA LEU A 165 14.55 11.56 -13.86
C LEU A 165 15.69 12.37 -14.47
N GLU A 166 16.19 13.38 -13.75
CA GLU A 166 17.29 14.25 -14.19
C GLU A 166 18.58 13.46 -14.41
N ALA A 167 18.86 12.50 -13.54
CA ALA A 167 20.04 11.65 -13.64
C ALA A 167 19.94 10.58 -14.74
N ARG A 168 18.77 10.39 -15.35
CA ARG A 168 18.52 9.38 -16.42
C ARG A 168 19.02 7.98 -16.06
N VAL A 169 18.86 7.61 -14.78
CA VAL A 169 19.28 6.32 -14.25
C VAL A 169 18.15 5.29 -14.41
N GLY A 170 18.48 4.01 -14.59
CA GLY A 170 17.49 2.91 -14.54
C GLY A 170 16.37 2.97 -15.59
N PRO A 171 15.25 2.22 -15.39
CA PRO A 171 14.14 2.16 -16.34
C PRO A 171 13.19 3.37 -16.27
N PHE A 172 13.60 4.47 -15.64
CA PHE A 172 12.70 5.57 -15.30
C PHE A 172 12.37 6.51 -16.47
N ASP A 173 12.96 6.32 -17.65
CA ASP A 173 12.60 7.06 -18.88
C ASP A 173 11.12 6.90 -19.27
N ALA A 174 10.51 5.77 -18.90
CA ALA A 174 9.07 5.54 -19.09
C ALA A 174 8.21 6.63 -18.43
N HIS A 175 8.63 7.13 -17.26
CA HIS A 175 7.95 8.22 -16.58
C HIS A 175 7.99 9.51 -17.39
N THR A 176 9.17 9.93 -17.84
CA THR A 176 9.37 11.14 -18.67
C THR A 176 8.51 11.09 -19.93
N ARG A 177 8.53 9.97 -20.66
CA ARG A 177 7.76 9.81 -21.89
C ARG A 177 6.26 9.87 -21.66
N ALA A 178 5.78 9.21 -20.60
CA ALA A 178 4.35 9.21 -20.30
C ALA A 178 3.89 10.52 -19.64
N GLU A 179 4.75 11.27 -18.94
CA GLU A 179 4.44 12.64 -18.51
C GLU A 179 4.23 13.57 -19.71
N ALA A 180 5.12 13.53 -20.69
CA ALA A 180 4.99 14.32 -21.92
C ALA A 180 3.71 13.97 -22.69
N LEU A 181 3.44 12.69 -22.89
CA LEU A 181 2.21 12.24 -23.55
C LEU A 181 0.95 12.69 -22.80
N LEU A 182 0.94 12.58 -21.48
CA LEU A 182 -0.20 13.00 -20.68
C LEU A 182 -0.43 14.52 -20.80
N ALA A 183 0.67 15.29 -20.82
CA ALA A 183 0.62 16.74 -20.94
C ALA A 183 -0.01 17.23 -22.24
N ASP A 184 0.17 16.47 -23.32
CA ASP A 184 -0.39 16.78 -24.65
C ASP A 184 -1.82 16.25 -24.84
N SER A 185 -2.26 15.28 -24.04
CA SER A 185 -3.52 14.54 -24.28
C SER A 185 -4.66 14.86 -23.31
N LEU A 186 -4.37 15.17 -22.04
CA LEU A 186 -5.38 15.34 -21.00
C LEU A 186 -5.03 16.50 -20.06
N SER A 187 -6.06 17.11 -19.47
CA SER A 187 -5.88 17.93 -18.26
C SER A 187 -5.28 17.07 -17.16
N HIS A 188 -4.22 17.53 -16.50
CA HIS A 188 -3.41 16.66 -15.64
C HIS A 188 -2.74 17.34 -14.45
N THR A 189 -2.37 16.51 -13.49
CA THR A 189 -1.43 16.79 -12.41
C THR A 189 -0.45 15.64 -12.29
N ILE A 190 0.84 15.95 -12.33
CA ILE A 190 1.93 15.00 -12.15
C ILE A 190 2.42 15.07 -10.71
N LEU A 191 2.41 13.95 -10.02
CA LEU A 191 2.98 13.81 -8.68
C LEU A 191 4.33 13.11 -8.80
N ARG A 192 5.40 13.76 -8.35
CA ARG A 192 6.77 13.23 -8.33
C ARG A 192 7.18 12.93 -6.89
N PRO A 193 6.75 11.79 -6.33
CA PRO A 193 7.12 11.44 -4.98
C PRO A 193 8.61 11.13 -4.86
N SER A 194 9.21 11.55 -3.75
CA SER A 194 10.50 11.04 -3.30
C SER A 194 10.38 9.55 -2.90
N LEU A 195 11.46 9.00 -2.33
CA LEU A 195 11.46 7.60 -1.89
C LEU A 195 10.39 7.38 -0.82
N TYR A 196 9.57 6.33 -0.97
CA TYR A 196 8.52 6.04 -0.01
C TYR A 196 9.10 5.58 1.33
N ALA A 197 8.59 6.12 2.43
CA ALA A 197 8.90 5.63 3.77
C ALA A 197 8.63 4.10 3.90
N GLN A 198 7.63 3.61 3.18
CA GLN A 198 7.25 2.19 3.11
C GLN A 198 8.34 1.28 2.52
N THR A 199 9.28 1.79 1.71
CA THR A 199 10.29 0.92 1.06
C THR A 199 11.27 0.37 2.08
N VAL A 200 11.58 1.12 3.14
CA VAL A 200 12.55 0.74 4.17
C VAL A 200 12.17 -0.56 4.88
N PHE A 201 10.88 -0.84 5.06
CA PHE A 201 10.40 -2.06 5.73
C PHE A 201 9.94 -3.16 4.77
N SER A 202 10.23 -3.02 3.48
CA SER A 202 9.90 -4.05 2.49
C SER A 202 10.91 -5.19 2.57
N GLU A 203 10.43 -6.40 2.83
CA GLU A 203 11.27 -7.60 3.05
C GLU A 203 12.00 -8.08 1.77
N HIS A 204 11.56 -7.62 0.59
CA HIS A 204 12.01 -8.15 -0.71
C HIS A 204 12.31 -7.01 -1.69
N GLY A 205 13.35 -6.21 -1.42
CA GLY A 205 13.80 -5.15 -2.32
C GLY A 205 15.21 -4.67 -2.01
N PRO A 206 15.93 -4.08 -2.99
CA PRO A 206 17.30 -3.62 -2.82
C PRO A 206 17.44 -2.40 -1.88
N LEU A 207 16.31 -1.80 -1.49
CA LEU A 207 16.20 -0.63 -0.60
C LEU A 207 15.31 -0.93 0.63
N GLY A 208 15.17 -2.21 0.98
CA GLY A 208 14.42 -2.65 2.15
C GLY A 208 15.33 -3.29 3.19
N LEU A 209 14.91 -3.27 4.45
CA LEU A 209 15.63 -3.91 5.54
C LEU A 209 15.51 -5.45 5.47
N PRO A 210 16.63 -6.19 5.48
CA PRO A 210 16.64 -7.65 5.28
C PRO A 210 15.79 -8.45 6.29
N SER A 211 15.61 -7.93 7.51
CA SER A 211 14.89 -8.58 8.60
C SER A 211 13.46 -8.06 8.76
N GLY A 212 13.09 -6.99 8.04
CA GLY A 212 11.88 -6.22 8.29
C GLY A 212 11.75 -5.68 9.72
N ALA A 213 12.75 -5.84 10.59
CA ALA A 213 12.60 -5.73 12.03
C ALA A 213 13.78 -4.99 12.64
N GLY A 214 13.82 -3.66 12.49
CA GLY A 214 14.63 -2.71 13.28
C GLY A 214 16.16 -2.87 13.26
N ASP A 215 16.71 -4.04 12.98
CA ASP A 215 18.14 -4.31 13.03
C ASP A 215 18.58 -4.84 11.68
N GLY A 216 19.73 -4.37 11.21
CA GLY A 216 20.35 -4.92 10.01
C GLY A 216 21.22 -3.95 9.27
N GLN A 217 21.33 -4.23 7.97
CA GLN A 217 22.17 -3.47 7.06
C GLN A 217 21.31 -2.78 6.01
N HIS A 218 21.59 -1.51 5.74
CA HIS A 218 20.88 -0.76 4.71
C HIS A 218 21.83 0.16 3.92
N VAL A 219 21.70 0.17 2.60
CA VAL A 219 22.60 0.89 1.69
C VAL A 219 22.50 2.42 1.82
N LEU A 220 21.38 2.90 2.38
CA LEU A 220 21.12 4.31 2.72
C LEU A 220 20.99 4.54 4.23
N ALA A 221 21.58 3.67 5.07
CA ALA A 221 21.42 3.76 6.53
C ALA A 221 21.65 5.18 7.04
N ASP A 222 22.80 5.76 6.69
CA ASP A 222 23.27 7.07 7.16
C ASP A 222 23.07 8.19 6.12
N ALA A 223 22.36 7.91 5.03
CA ALA A 223 22.09 8.91 4.00
C ALA A 223 20.83 9.71 4.37
N PRO A 224 20.90 11.06 4.44
CA PRO A 224 19.73 11.87 4.69
C PRO A 224 18.80 11.85 3.47
N VAL A 225 17.56 11.41 3.67
CA VAL A 225 16.55 11.29 2.60
C VAL A 225 15.24 11.91 3.08
N ALA A 226 14.66 12.78 2.25
CA ALA A 226 13.35 13.39 2.45
C ALA A 226 12.25 12.41 2.01
N TYR A 227 12.10 11.30 2.74
CA TYR A 227 11.10 10.27 2.45
C TYR A 227 9.69 10.84 2.43
N VAL A 228 8.82 10.26 1.61
CA VAL A 228 7.40 10.61 1.56
C VAL A 228 6.51 9.44 1.97
N SER A 229 5.43 9.73 2.68
CA SER A 229 4.41 8.71 2.97
C SER A 229 3.52 8.48 1.75
N ALA A 230 3.33 7.22 1.36
CA ALA A 230 2.34 6.87 0.34
C ALA A 230 0.91 7.35 0.67
N VAL A 231 0.58 7.50 1.97
CA VAL A 231 -0.71 8.05 2.42
C VAL A 231 -0.82 9.53 2.07
N ASP A 232 0.25 10.31 2.23
CA ASP A 232 0.25 11.73 1.89
C ASP A 232 0.18 11.92 0.37
N VAL A 233 0.91 11.09 -0.40
CA VAL A 233 0.80 11.09 -1.88
C VAL A 233 -0.63 10.78 -2.31
N ALA A 234 -1.28 9.80 -1.68
CA ALA A 234 -2.68 9.48 -1.94
C ALA A 234 -3.64 10.60 -1.53
N ALA A 235 -3.36 11.31 -0.43
CA ALA A 235 -4.17 12.44 0.02
C ALA A 235 -4.03 13.65 -0.92
N VAL A 236 -2.83 13.96 -1.40
CA VAL A 236 -2.60 14.97 -2.44
C VAL A 236 -3.33 14.59 -3.72
N ALA A 237 -3.22 13.33 -4.15
CA ALA A 237 -3.94 12.84 -5.32
C ALA A 237 -5.46 12.96 -5.16
N ALA A 238 -6.01 12.57 -4.00
CA ALA A 238 -7.44 12.69 -3.71
C ALA A 238 -7.91 14.14 -3.80
N ARG A 239 -7.16 15.10 -3.24
CA ARG A 239 -7.51 16.52 -3.32
C ARG A 239 -7.50 17.04 -4.75
N ALA A 240 -6.50 16.68 -5.55
CA ALA A 240 -6.45 17.04 -6.97
C ALA A 240 -7.61 16.42 -7.76
N LEU A 241 -7.99 15.17 -7.45
CA LEU A 241 -9.07 14.45 -8.11
C LEU A 241 -10.47 14.90 -7.70
N VAL A 242 -10.65 15.47 -6.51
CA VAL A 242 -11.98 15.90 -6.01
C VAL A 242 -12.18 17.41 -6.13
N SER A 243 -11.11 18.20 -6.36
CA SER A 243 -11.20 19.67 -6.54
C SER A 243 -12.18 20.08 -7.65
N ASP A 244 -13.09 21.01 -7.35
CA ASP A 244 -13.98 21.58 -8.35
C ASP A 244 -13.23 22.44 -9.38
N ASP A 245 -12.13 23.07 -8.96
CA ASP A 245 -11.27 23.87 -9.82
C ASP A 245 -10.04 23.07 -10.25
N VAL A 246 -10.20 22.33 -11.34
CA VAL A 246 -9.13 21.55 -11.98
C VAL A 246 -8.02 22.45 -12.55
N SER A 247 -8.34 23.70 -12.91
CA SER A 247 -7.37 24.63 -13.51
C SER A 247 -6.34 25.16 -12.50
N ARG A 248 -6.68 25.13 -11.21
CA ARG A 248 -5.77 25.43 -10.10
C ARG A 248 -4.89 24.26 -9.69
N ASN A 249 -5.15 23.06 -10.19
CA ASN A 249 -4.28 21.94 -9.89
C ASN A 249 -2.90 22.20 -10.50
N ALA A 250 -1.86 22.11 -9.67
CA ALA A 250 -0.49 22.27 -10.14
C ALA A 250 -0.18 21.20 -11.20
N LYS A 251 0.51 21.60 -12.28
CA LYS A 251 0.86 20.66 -13.36
C LYS A 251 1.84 19.58 -12.90
N MET A 252 2.71 19.93 -11.95
CA MET A 252 3.73 19.04 -11.40
C MET A 252 4.01 19.40 -9.95
N LEU A 253 4.08 18.40 -9.06
CA LEU A 253 4.34 18.57 -7.63
C LEU A 253 5.43 17.60 -7.20
N ASP A 254 6.50 18.12 -6.60
CA ASP A 254 7.55 17.30 -5.99
C ASP A 254 7.11 16.96 -4.55
N LEU A 255 6.81 15.69 -4.29
CA LEU A 255 6.22 15.28 -3.01
C LEU A 255 7.28 14.67 -2.08
N THR A 256 7.61 15.41 -1.02
CA THR A 256 8.45 14.93 0.09
C THR A 256 7.67 14.96 1.41
N GLY A 257 8.19 14.26 2.42
CA GLY A 257 7.86 14.55 3.81
C GLY A 257 8.43 15.91 4.27
N PRO A 258 8.19 16.29 5.53
CA PRO A 258 8.52 17.64 6.03
C PRO A 258 10.01 17.86 6.28
N ALA A 259 10.80 16.79 6.41
CA ALA A 259 12.23 16.85 6.67
C ALA A 259 12.96 15.64 6.09
N ALA A 260 14.26 15.81 5.77
CA ALA A 260 15.15 14.70 5.50
C ALA A 260 15.59 14.04 6.79
N THR A 261 15.67 12.71 6.78
CA THR A 261 16.12 11.90 7.91
C THR A 261 16.98 10.74 7.43
N THR A 262 17.83 10.20 8.30
CA THR A 262 18.51 8.93 8.05
C THR A 262 17.65 7.76 8.56
N ILE A 263 17.90 6.55 8.04
CA ILE A 263 17.25 5.34 8.55
C ILE A 263 17.86 4.97 9.91
N SER A 264 19.18 5.09 10.05
CA SER A 264 19.90 4.73 11.27
C SER A 264 19.41 5.54 12.47
N GLU A 265 19.25 6.86 12.35
CA GLU A 265 18.74 7.72 13.44
C GLU A 265 17.34 7.28 13.92
N VAL A 266 16.40 7.10 13.00
CA VAL A 266 15.00 6.80 13.34
C VAL A 266 14.84 5.39 13.91
N VAL A 267 15.58 4.44 13.35
CA VAL A 267 15.59 3.07 13.84
C VAL A 267 16.24 3.00 15.23
N GLN A 268 17.30 3.76 15.46
CA GLN A 268 17.95 3.87 16.76
C GLN A 268 17.01 4.47 17.82
N GLN A 269 16.24 5.50 17.48
CA GLN A 269 15.24 6.09 18.37
C GLN A 269 14.17 5.08 18.81
N ALA A 270 13.83 4.13 17.93
CA ALA A 270 12.90 3.08 18.25
C ALA A 270 13.51 1.97 19.14
N GLY A 271 14.85 1.88 19.22
CA GLY A 271 15.58 0.85 19.97
C GLY A 271 16.25 -0.23 19.12
N GLY A 272 16.29 -0.05 17.79
CA GLY A 272 17.00 -0.93 16.86
C GLY A 272 18.40 -0.42 16.49
N ASN A 273 19.08 -1.15 15.61
CA ASN A 273 20.41 -0.79 15.11
C ASN A 273 20.56 -1.15 13.63
N VAL A 274 20.58 -0.12 12.78
CA VAL A 274 20.84 -0.26 11.35
C VAL A 274 22.16 0.40 11.00
N VAL A 275 23.03 -0.37 10.32
CA VAL A 275 24.33 0.10 9.85
C VAL A 275 24.38 0.14 8.33
N SER A 276 25.22 1.02 7.79
CA SER A 276 25.43 1.10 6.34
C SER A 276 26.06 -0.18 5.79
N CYS A 277 25.75 -0.51 4.54
CA CYS A 277 26.35 -1.63 3.82
C CYS A 277 26.62 -1.31 2.35
N THR A 278 27.50 -2.11 1.75
CA THR A 278 27.80 -2.02 0.32
C THR A 278 26.60 -2.51 -0.48
N SER A 279 26.16 -1.71 -1.44
CA SER A 279 25.08 -2.08 -2.36
C SER A 279 25.63 -2.72 -3.63
N THR A 280 24.83 -3.60 -4.24
CA THR A 280 25.04 -4.09 -5.62
C THR A 280 24.38 -3.19 -6.67
N LEU A 281 23.67 -2.14 -6.25
CA LEU A 281 23.06 -1.17 -7.15
C LEU A 281 24.14 -0.35 -7.89
N PRO A 282 23.83 0.16 -9.10
CA PRO A 282 24.76 1.02 -9.84
C PRO A 282 25.20 2.25 -9.04
N ALA A 283 26.50 2.59 -9.11
CA ALA A 283 27.09 3.67 -8.34
C ALA A 283 26.41 5.03 -8.59
N ASP A 284 26.01 5.32 -9.83
CA ASP A 284 25.32 6.57 -10.17
C ASP A 284 23.91 6.62 -9.55
N PHE A 285 23.22 5.48 -9.47
CA PHE A 285 21.93 5.40 -8.79
C PHE A 285 22.09 5.66 -7.28
N LEU A 286 23.10 5.04 -6.64
CA LEU A 286 23.41 5.29 -5.23
C LEU A 286 23.78 6.75 -4.97
N ARG A 287 24.52 7.39 -5.89
CA ARG A 287 24.88 8.81 -5.79
C ARG A 287 23.64 9.70 -5.78
N VAL A 288 22.68 9.44 -6.67
CA VAL A 288 21.38 10.15 -6.69
C VAL A 288 20.65 9.95 -5.38
N LEU A 289 20.53 8.70 -4.91
CA LEU A 289 19.83 8.38 -3.67
C LEU A 289 20.47 9.05 -2.44
N ALA A 290 21.80 9.12 -2.37
CA ALA A 290 22.52 9.62 -1.22
C ALA A 290 22.60 11.15 -1.15
N THR A 291 22.57 11.85 -2.29
CA THR A 291 22.84 13.29 -2.32
C THR A 291 21.63 14.14 -2.68
N GLN A 292 20.87 13.73 -3.69
CA GLN A 292 19.81 14.58 -4.23
C GLN A 292 18.45 14.37 -3.55
N LEU A 293 18.21 13.19 -2.96
CA LEU A 293 16.98 12.91 -2.24
C LEU A 293 16.90 13.56 -0.85
N SER A 294 17.93 14.27 -0.40
CA SER A 294 17.91 15.04 0.86
C SER A 294 17.11 16.35 0.75
N LYS A 295 16.84 16.82 -0.47
CA LYS A 295 16.11 18.07 -0.70
C LYS A 295 14.63 17.91 -0.32
N VAL A 296 14.15 18.84 0.50
CA VAL A 296 12.75 18.91 0.93
C VAL A 296 11.97 19.86 0.00
N SER A 297 10.78 19.44 -0.41
CA SER A 297 9.79 20.25 -1.11
C SER A 297 8.60 20.55 -0.20
N HIS A 298 8.10 21.78 -0.24
CA HIS A 298 6.88 22.19 0.49
C HIS A 298 5.59 22.00 -0.32
N ASP A 299 5.66 21.37 -1.49
CA ASP A 299 4.49 21.15 -2.34
C ASP A 299 3.48 20.21 -1.68
N THR A 300 3.93 19.18 -0.96
CA THR A 300 3.03 18.29 -0.19
C THR A 300 2.26 19.09 0.85
N GLU A 301 2.96 19.87 1.67
CA GLU A 301 2.37 20.72 2.72
C GLU A 301 1.38 21.71 2.13
N ARG A 302 1.76 22.40 1.04
CA ARG A 302 0.90 23.37 0.35
C ARG A 302 -0.36 22.69 -0.22
N ALA A 303 -0.21 21.50 -0.82
CA ALA A 303 -1.32 20.76 -1.39
C ALA A 303 -2.28 20.24 -0.31
N LEU A 304 -1.77 19.82 0.84
CA LEU A 304 -2.56 19.33 1.97
C LEU A 304 -3.09 20.47 2.87
N GLY A 305 -2.47 21.64 2.89
CA GLY A 305 -2.77 22.72 3.82
C GLY A 305 -2.44 22.39 5.28
N PHE A 306 -1.66 21.35 5.52
CA PHE A 306 -1.13 20.94 6.81
C PHE A 306 0.20 20.19 6.61
N GLU A 307 0.97 20.04 7.68
CA GLU A 307 2.27 19.40 7.62
C GLU A 307 2.16 17.91 7.23
N PRO A 308 2.90 17.45 6.22
CA PRO A 308 2.88 16.05 5.79
C PRO A 308 3.45 15.12 6.87
N THR A 309 3.14 13.84 6.76
CA THR A 309 3.59 12.81 7.71
C THR A 309 5.12 12.73 7.68
N ALA A 310 5.75 12.91 8.85
CA ALA A 310 7.17 12.68 9.00
C ALA A 310 7.52 11.20 8.78
N ALA A 311 8.64 10.94 8.12
CA ALA A 311 9.13 9.58 7.90
C ALA A 311 9.41 8.87 9.24
N SER A 312 9.91 9.62 10.23
CA SER A 312 10.08 9.17 11.61
C SER A 312 8.79 8.58 12.18
N ASP A 313 7.67 9.28 12.04
CA ASP A 313 6.38 8.82 12.56
C ASP A 313 5.90 7.55 11.86
N PHE A 314 6.14 7.43 10.54
CA PHE A 314 5.82 6.21 9.80
C PHE A 314 6.66 5.03 10.30
N PHE A 315 7.97 5.25 10.47
CA PHE A 315 8.91 4.21 10.89
C PHE A 315 8.62 3.77 12.32
N GLU A 316 8.40 4.70 13.24
CA GLU A 316 8.02 4.39 14.62
C GLU A 316 6.74 3.57 14.68
N ARG A 317 5.69 3.96 13.94
CA ARG A 317 4.43 3.20 13.90
C ARG A 317 4.63 1.80 13.36
N GLU A 318 5.38 1.65 12.27
CA GLU A 318 5.62 0.33 11.66
C GLU A 318 6.49 -0.55 12.56
N LEU A 319 7.51 0.02 13.21
CA LEU A 319 8.34 -0.68 14.19
C LEU A 319 7.52 -1.13 15.41
N ARG A 320 6.67 -0.26 15.96
CA ARG A 320 5.75 -0.62 17.06
C ARG A 320 4.78 -1.72 16.64
N ARG A 321 4.18 -1.62 15.45
CA ARG A 321 3.28 -2.64 14.91
C ARG A 321 3.99 -3.99 14.80
N ARG A 322 5.19 -4.02 14.22
CA ARG A 322 5.95 -5.26 14.06
C ARG A 322 6.42 -5.84 15.40
N ALA A 323 6.75 -4.99 16.37
CA ALA A 323 7.03 -5.42 17.73
C ALA A 323 5.81 -6.11 18.38
N LEU A 324 4.60 -5.62 18.14
CA LEU A 324 3.35 -6.27 18.59
C LEU A 324 3.10 -7.60 17.88
N ASP A 325 3.37 -7.68 16.57
CA ASP A 325 3.25 -8.92 15.78
C ASP A 325 4.24 -10.01 16.23
N CYS A 326 5.31 -9.66 16.96
CA CYS A 326 6.31 -10.60 17.51
C CYS A 326 5.96 -11.21 18.89
N GLY A 327 4.87 -10.77 19.54
CA GLY A 327 4.17 -11.44 20.65
C GLY A 327 4.98 -12.15 21.76
N LYS A 328 5.27 -11.43 22.87
CA LYS A 328 4.67 -11.63 24.22
C LYS A 328 5.32 -10.69 25.25
N ASN A 329 4.49 -10.09 26.12
CA ASN A 329 4.85 -9.39 27.35
C ASN A 329 5.60 -8.04 27.27
N GLY A 330 5.41 -7.23 26.21
CA GLY A 330 6.01 -5.89 26.19
C GLY A 330 7.56 -5.88 26.24
N ALA A 331 8.19 -7.05 26.09
CA ALA A 331 9.59 -7.18 25.79
C ALA A 331 9.72 -7.10 24.27
N ILE A 332 10.44 -6.10 23.81
CA ILE A 332 10.63 -5.81 22.39
C ILE A 332 11.42 -6.99 21.79
N ALA A 333 10.73 -7.92 21.14
CA ALA A 333 11.37 -9.01 20.41
C ALA A 333 11.78 -8.47 19.02
N TYR A 334 12.94 -7.81 18.98
CA TYR A 334 13.60 -7.41 17.74
C TYR A 334 14.10 -8.65 16.99
N ASN A 335 13.23 -9.24 16.17
CA ASN A 335 13.54 -9.95 14.92
C ASN A 335 12.34 -10.76 14.41
N GLY A 336 11.73 -10.31 13.30
CA GLY A 336 10.73 -11.10 12.56
C GLY A 336 11.24 -12.49 12.11
N ARG A 337 12.57 -12.67 12.07
CA ARG A 337 13.22 -13.99 11.91
C ARG A 337 12.90 -14.93 13.08
N ALA A 338 12.86 -14.48 14.32
CA ALA A 338 12.55 -15.35 15.45
C ALA A 338 11.10 -15.77 15.47
N VAL A 339 10.14 -15.01 14.93
CA VAL A 339 8.74 -15.44 14.87
C VAL A 339 8.55 -16.51 13.81
N TYR A 340 9.12 -16.33 12.61
CA TYR A 340 9.12 -17.38 11.59
C TYR A 340 9.87 -18.61 12.08
N THR A 341 11.09 -18.44 12.61
CA THR A 341 11.93 -19.53 13.13
C THR A 341 11.31 -20.20 14.36
N ALA A 342 10.68 -19.48 15.30
CA ALA A 342 10.02 -20.06 16.47
C ALA A 342 8.72 -20.78 16.09
N ASN A 343 7.91 -20.21 15.20
CA ASN A 343 6.72 -20.89 14.67
C ASN A 343 7.14 -22.15 13.91
N TYR A 344 8.18 -22.07 13.07
CA TYR A 344 8.73 -23.22 12.34
C TYR A 344 9.29 -24.29 13.30
N ARG A 345 10.11 -23.90 14.30
CA ARG A 345 10.63 -24.77 15.38
C ARG A 345 9.51 -25.43 16.20
N SER A 346 8.41 -24.73 16.43
CA SER A 346 7.25 -25.26 17.18
C SER A 346 6.40 -26.22 16.34
N SER A 347 6.36 -26.04 15.02
CA SER A 347 5.64 -26.92 14.09
C SER A 347 6.45 -28.16 13.66
N LEU A 348 7.77 -28.14 13.82
CA LEU A 348 8.70 -29.21 13.42
C LEU A 348 9.81 -29.38 14.48
N PRO A 349 9.60 -30.21 15.50
CA PRO A 349 10.58 -30.45 16.56
C PRO A 349 11.91 -30.99 16.02
N PHE A 350 13.04 -30.50 16.57
CA PHE A 350 14.40 -30.91 16.19
C PHE A 350 14.56 -32.43 16.08
N ASP A 351 14.06 -33.17 17.07
CA ASP A 351 14.19 -34.62 17.15
C ASP A 351 13.39 -35.34 16.03
N GLU A 352 12.30 -34.74 15.56
CA GLU A 352 11.50 -35.29 14.46
C GLU A 352 12.19 -35.13 13.10
N VAL A 353 12.74 -33.94 12.85
CA VAL A 353 13.51 -33.63 11.63
C VAL A 353 14.76 -34.51 11.59
N ARG A 354 15.51 -34.55 12.69
CA ARG A 354 16.71 -35.39 12.85
C ARG A 354 16.43 -36.87 12.58
N ARG A 355 15.32 -37.40 13.10
CA ARG A 355 14.89 -38.78 12.83
C ARG A 355 14.57 -39.03 11.35
N LYS A 356 13.89 -38.09 10.69
CA LYS A 356 13.58 -38.18 9.25
C LYS A 356 14.86 -38.15 8.41
N SER A 357 15.80 -37.25 8.73
CA SER A 357 17.10 -37.15 8.04
C SER A 357 17.94 -38.42 8.20
N ARG A 358 17.97 -39.02 9.39
CA ARG A 358 18.62 -40.33 9.64
C ARG A 358 18.01 -41.47 8.83
N GLY A 359 16.69 -41.45 8.63
CA GLY A 359 15.98 -42.45 7.83
C GLY A 359 16.38 -42.47 6.35
N LEU A 360 17.07 -41.42 5.85
CA LEU A 360 17.57 -41.34 4.48
C LEU A 360 18.97 -41.94 4.31
N GLY A 361 19.65 -42.33 5.41
CA GLY A 361 20.97 -42.98 5.35
C GLY A 361 22.12 -42.08 4.90
N LEU A 362 21.96 -40.75 5.00
CA LEU A 362 22.96 -39.74 4.63
C LEU A 362 24.14 -39.78 5.61
N ARG A 363 25.38 -39.61 5.11
CA ARG A 363 26.60 -39.78 5.92
C ARG A 363 27.41 -38.51 6.13
N CYS A 364 27.18 -37.49 5.32
CA CYS A 364 27.84 -36.19 5.50
C CYS A 364 26.92 -35.04 5.09
N ARG A 365 27.43 -33.83 5.27
CA ARG A 365 26.75 -32.60 4.89
C ARG A 365 26.46 -32.56 3.39
N GLU A 366 27.45 -32.95 2.59
CA GLU A 366 27.37 -32.93 1.13
C GLU A 366 26.24 -33.86 0.64
N ASP A 367 26.10 -35.06 1.22
CA ASP A 367 24.97 -35.96 0.94
C ASP A 367 23.61 -35.29 1.27
N TYR A 368 23.54 -34.52 2.36
CA TYR A 368 22.31 -33.85 2.80
C TYR A 368 21.92 -32.69 1.87
N GLU A 369 22.90 -31.96 1.34
CA GLU A 369 22.69 -30.84 0.42
C GLU A 369 22.34 -31.32 -1.00
N GLU A 370 22.98 -32.40 -1.47
CA GLU A 370 22.86 -32.86 -2.87
C GLU A 370 21.76 -33.92 -3.09
N LEU A 371 21.56 -34.86 -2.16
CA LEU A 371 20.77 -36.08 -2.40
C LEU A 371 19.39 -36.09 -1.73
N GLY A 372 19.07 -35.12 -0.86
CA GLY A 372 17.69 -34.92 -0.42
C GLY A 372 17.53 -34.27 0.95
N VAL A 373 17.23 -32.97 0.95
CA VAL A 373 16.58 -32.31 2.09
C VAL A 373 15.18 -32.93 2.24
N PRO A 374 14.86 -33.60 3.36
CA PRO A 374 13.52 -34.15 3.58
C PRO A 374 12.46 -33.07 3.36
N LYS A 375 11.28 -33.44 2.84
CA LYS A 375 10.18 -32.48 2.67
C LYS A 375 9.89 -31.80 4.02
N TYR A 376 10.01 -30.47 4.05
CA TYR A 376 9.87 -29.61 5.24
C TYR A 376 11.06 -29.63 6.24
N ALA A 377 12.20 -30.22 5.91
CA ALA A 377 13.42 -30.03 6.69
C ALA A 377 14.13 -28.73 6.28
N PRO A 378 14.80 -28.04 7.22
CA PRO A 378 15.61 -26.87 6.89
C PRO A 378 16.84 -27.28 6.08
N SER A 379 17.23 -26.44 5.12
CA SER A 379 18.46 -26.61 4.33
C SER A 379 19.72 -26.40 5.17
N ARG A 380 19.62 -25.62 6.25
CA ARG A 380 20.72 -25.32 7.19
C ARG A 380 20.27 -25.59 8.63
N PRO A 381 20.19 -26.87 9.04
CA PRO A 381 19.74 -27.25 10.38
C PRO A 381 20.64 -26.73 11.52
N GLU A 382 21.93 -26.47 11.24
CA GLU A 382 22.89 -25.88 12.17
C GLU A 382 22.51 -24.46 12.59
N ASP A 383 21.99 -23.66 11.65
CA ASP A 383 21.52 -22.30 11.92
C ASP A 383 20.12 -22.32 12.55
N MET A 384 19.33 -23.36 12.24
CA MET A 384 17.96 -23.49 12.71
C MET A 384 17.87 -23.99 14.16
N PHE A 385 18.81 -24.83 14.62
CA PHE A 385 18.76 -25.45 15.94
C PHE A 385 20.08 -25.31 16.73
N PRO A 386 20.60 -24.08 16.92
CA PRO A 386 21.93 -23.86 17.46
C PRO A 386 22.12 -24.45 18.88
N ASP A 387 21.09 -24.38 19.74
CA ASP A 387 21.15 -24.87 21.12
C ASP A 387 21.23 -26.41 21.24
N ARG A 388 20.92 -27.12 20.14
CA ARG A 388 20.82 -28.58 20.09
C ARG A 388 21.76 -29.19 19.04
N TRP A 389 22.50 -28.35 18.31
CA TRP A 389 23.38 -28.76 17.23
C TRP A 389 24.75 -29.15 17.77
N LEU A 390 25.11 -30.42 17.65
CA LEU A 390 26.41 -30.95 18.09
C LEU A 390 27.36 -31.27 16.92
N GLY A 391 26.93 -31.00 15.68
CA GLY A 391 27.66 -31.30 14.45
C GLY A 391 26.94 -32.30 13.54
N TRP A 392 27.40 -32.38 12.29
CA TRP A 392 26.77 -33.20 11.25
C TRP A 392 26.75 -34.70 11.58
N ASP A 393 27.82 -35.24 12.17
CA ASP A 393 27.87 -36.67 12.53
C ASP A 393 26.82 -37.03 13.59
N ASP A 394 26.58 -36.13 14.55
CA ASP A 394 25.55 -36.30 15.59
C ASP A 394 24.16 -36.17 14.97
N TYR A 395 23.94 -35.15 14.14
CA TYR A 395 22.67 -34.89 13.49
C TYR A 395 22.25 -36.06 12.60
N LEU A 396 23.13 -36.50 11.70
CA LEU A 396 22.90 -37.61 10.76
C LEU A 396 23.03 -39.00 11.40
N GLY A 397 23.44 -39.09 12.67
CA GLY A 397 23.55 -40.37 13.39
C GLY A 397 24.70 -41.26 12.89
N VAL A 398 25.71 -40.64 12.28
CA VAL A 398 26.94 -41.28 11.79
C VAL A 398 27.86 -41.60 12.95
N ARG A 399 27.82 -40.78 14.01
CA ARG A 399 28.55 -41.02 15.26
C ARG A 399 27.72 -41.90 16.21
N ARG A 400 28.33 -42.98 16.72
CA ARG A 400 27.74 -43.76 17.83
C ARG A 400 27.69 -42.92 19.11
N PRO A 401 26.59 -42.96 19.89
CA PRO A 401 26.53 -42.31 21.19
C PRO A 401 27.71 -42.72 22.08
N TYR A 402 28.24 -41.78 22.88
CA TYR A 402 29.43 -42.03 23.70
C TYR A 402 29.30 -43.27 24.58
N ASP A 403 28.15 -43.48 25.23
CA ASP A 403 27.94 -44.64 26.10
C ASP A 403 27.93 -45.96 25.33
N GLU A 404 27.45 -45.94 24.08
CA GLU A 404 27.47 -47.12 23.21
C GLU A 404 28.91 -47.38 22.72
N GLY A 405 29.61 -46.34 22.28
CA GLY A 405 31.03 -46.44 21.92
C GLY A 405 31.90 -46.92 23.08
N ARG A 406 31.64 -46.43 24.30
CA ARG A 406 32.30 -46.85 25.53
C ARG A 406 32.03 -48.32 25.86
N ARG A 407 30.79 -48.79 25.75
CA ARG A 407 30.47 -50.23 25.95
C ARG A 407 31.17 -51.10 24.93
N VAL A 408 31.20 -50.70 23.66
CA VAL A 408 31.90 -51.43 22.59
C VAL A 408 33.40 -51.49 22.88
N ALA A 409 34.02 -50.35 23.24
CA ALA A 409 35.43 -50.30 23.61
C ALA A 409 35.76 -51.18 24.81
N GLN A 410 34.92 -51.17 25.85
CA GLN A 410 35.08 -51.99 27.05
C GLN A 410 34.90 -53.49 26.75
N THR A 411 33.91 -53.85 25.93
CA THR A 411 33.63 -55.25 25.56
C THR A 411 34.77 -55.84 24.72
N LEU A 412 35.38 -55.03 23.87
CA LEU A 412 36.47 -55.44 22.98
C LEU A 412 37.86 -55.28 23.60
N GLY A 413 37.95 -54.81 24.85
CA GLY A 413 39.23 -54.58 25.54
C GLY A 413 40.11 -53.52 24.86
N ILE A 414 39.50 -52.56 24.17
CA ILE A 414 40.21 -51.48 23.49
C ILE A 414 40.68 -50.46 24.54
N SER A 415 41.98 -50.45 24.82
CA SER A 415 42.59 -49.65 25.87
C SER A 415 43.42 -48.46 25.35
N SER A 416 43.43 -48.21 24.05
CA SER A 416 44.15 -47.09 23.44
C SER A 416 43.40 -46.53 22.23
N GLU A 417 43.56 -45.23 22.00
CA GLU A 417 42.98 -44.50 20.89
C GLU A 417 43.38 -45.09 19.52
N LEU A 418 44.65 -45.49 19.37
CA LEU A 418 45.15 -46.14 18.16
C LEU A 418 44.43 -47.47 17.85
N ARG A 419 44.04 -48.23 18.89
CA ARG A 419 43.26 -49.48 18.74
C ARG A 419 41.78 -49.23 18.45
N TRP A 420 41.25 -48.07 18.81
CA TRP A 420 39.88 -47.68 18.49
C TRP A 420 39.72 -47.36 17.00
N TYR A 421 40.64 -46.55 16.46
CA TYR A 421 40.65 -46.16 15.04
C TYR A 421 40.95 -47.29 14.05
N THR A 422 41.44 -48.44 14.54
CA THR A 422 41.64 -49.64 13.71
C THR A 422 40.42 -50.57 13.70
N TYR A 423 39.42 -50.32 14.55
CA TYR A 423 38.22 -51.15 14.70
C TYR A 423 36.93 -50.44 14.23
N ALA A 424 36.80 -49.15 14.52
CA ALA A 424 35.68 -48.29 14.13
C ALA A 424 35.85 -47.77 12.71
#